data_AF-A0A8J2WHF6-F1
#
_entry.id   AF-A0A8J2WHF6-F1
#
_cell.length_a   1.000
_cell.length_b   1.000
_cell.length_c   1.000
_cell.angle_alpha   90.00
_cell.angle_beta   90.00
_cell.angle_gamma   90.00
#
_symmetry.space_group_name_H-M   'P 1'
#
loop_
_entity.id
_entity.type
_entity.pdbx_description
1 polymer ?
#
loop_
_entity_poly.entity_id
_entity_poly.type
_entity_poly.pdbx_seq_one_letter_code
_entity_poly.pdbx_strand_id
1 'polypeptide(L)'
;MAIKLACWLLVIIVGTVTGIYVDEPLLYDTFPADFIWAAATSAHQIEGGWDADGKGLNIWDVYTTNSSVVLDGSTGQTACNSYYFYQKDVDALKSLGVSHYRFSISWARVLPNGIGQVNQPGVDYYKRLIAALKAANIEPMVTIYHWDLPQALEELGGWLSPNISDWFEEYARLCFTEFGNDFLGGWFANPIFGDGDYPAVMRQKVDAKSAAQGYNPSRLPVFTAEQKLLVQGSSDFFGLNYYTGSLTIEKIQDINIVDYGADQDIESFL
;
A
#
# COMPACT_ATOMS: atom_id res chain seq x y z
N MET A 1 28.18 84.30 0.27
CA MET A 1 26.82 84.13 -0.31
C MET A 1 26.46 82.65 -0.17
N ALA A 2 25.41 82.34 0.58
CA ALA A 2 25.24 81.06 1.28
C ALA A 2 25.03 79.85 0.35
N ILE A 3 25.82 78.80 0.59
CA ILE A 3 25.68 77.47 0.00
C ILE A 3 24.53 76.76 0.74
N LYS A 4 23.44 76.45 0.04
CA LYS A 4 22.37 75.60 0.57
C LYS A 4 22.78 74.14 0.42
N LEU A 5 23.19 73.49 1.52
CA LEU A 5 23.25 72.03 1.60
C LEU A 5 21.82 71.49 1.55
N ALA A 6 21.49 70.74 0.50
CA ALA A 6 20.28 69.93 0.47
C ALA A 6 20.54 68.64 1.25
N CYS A 7 19.91 68.49 2.41
CA CYS A 7 19.82 67.20 3.11
C CYS A 7 18.86 66.29 2.33
N TRP A 8 19.36 65.16 1.85
CA TRP A 8 18.52 64.08 1.35
C TRP A 8 18.11 63.19 2.53
N LEU A 9 16.83 63.22 2.89
CA LEU A 9 16.27 62.31 3.87
C LEU A 9 16.04 60.96 3.19
N LEU A 10 16.88 59.96 3.50
CA LEU A 10 16.67 58.58 3.08
C LEU A 10 15.60 57.96 4.00
N VAL A 11 14.39 57.76 3.50
CA VAL A 11 13.35 57.01 4.21
C VAL A 11 13.53 55.53 3.89
N ILE A 12 14.03 54.76 4.85
CA ILE A 12 14.06 53.30 4.79
C ILE A 12 12.70 52.81 5.29
N ILE A 13 11.88 52.29 4.38
CA ILE A 13 10.66 51.55 4.75
C ILE A 13 11.10 50.12 5.10
N VAL A 14 11.17 49.83 6.40
CA VAL A 14 11.30 48.44 6.87
C VAL A 14 9.89 47.84 6.89
N GLY A 15 9.56 47.06 5.87
CA GLY A 15 8.36 46.25 5.87
C GLY A 15 8.56 45.06 6.82
N THR A 16 7.99 45.12 8.02
CA THR A 16 7.82 43.92 8.84
C THR A 16 6.71 43.09 8.23
N VAL A 17 7.06 41.96 7.60
CA VAL A 17 6.09 40.89 7.35
C VAL A 17 5.75 40.29 8.71
N THR A 18 4.68 40.78 9.33
CA THR A 18 4.03 40.06 10.41
C THR A 18 3.33 38.89 9.76
N GLY A 19 3.99 37.73 9.72
CA GLY A 19 3.30 36.47 9.49
C GLY A 19 2.23 36.36 10.57
N ILE A 20 0.96 36.37 10.15
CA ILE A 20 -0.14 36.03 11.05
C ILE A 20 0.03 34.53 11.30
N TYR A 21 0.69 34.16 12.39
CA TYR A 21 0.54 32.83 12.95
C TYR A 21 -0.90 32.77 13.43
N VAL A 22 -1.75 32.17 12.61
CA VAL A 22 -3.04 31.68 13.10
C VAL A 22 -2.65 30.48 13.96
N ASP A 23 -2.61 30.67 15.28
CA ASP A 23 -2.76 29.57 16.22
C ASP A 23 -4.16 29.01 15.94
N GLU A 24 -4.27 28.10 14.97
CA GLU A 24 -5.46 27.30 14.81
C GLU A 24 -5.64 26.57 16.14
N PRO A 25 -6.73 26.83 16.88
CA PRO A 25 -6.94 26.17 18.15
C PRO A 25 -6.95 24.66 17.86
N LEU A 26 -6.12 23.91 18.59
CA LEU A 26 -6.26 22.45 18.60
C LEU A 26 -7.73 22.15 18.90
N LEU A 27 -8.42 21.55 17.92
CA LEU A 27 -9.79 21.11 18.07
C LEU A 27 -9.77 20.00 19.13
N TYR A 28 -10.17 20.34 20.35
CA TYR A 28 -10.44 19.36 21.39
C TYR A 28 -11.81 18.77 21.12
N ASP A 29 -11.82 17.53 20.65
CA ASP A 29 -13.04 16.77 20.44
C ASP A 29 -12.81 15.30 20.84
N THR A 30 -13.90 14.55 20.93
CA THR A 30 -13.90 13.10 21.10
C THR A 30 -14.27 12.45 19.79
N PHE A 31 -13.57 11.38 19.43
CA PHE A 31 -13.99 10.56 18.30
C PHE A 31 -15.41 10.03 18.53
N PRO A 32 -16.22 9.87 17.46
CA PRO A 32 -17.51 9.21 17.54
C PRO A 32 -17.42 7.86 18.26
N ALA A 33 -18.48 7.49 18.97
CA ALA A 33 -18.50 6.24 19.75
C ALA A 33 -18.32 4.98 18.87
N ASP A 34 -18.65 5.07 17.59
CA ASP A 34 -18.51 4.04 16.57
C ASP A 34 -17.21 4.17 15.75
N PHE A 35 -16.31 5.08 16.12
CA PHE A 35 -15.01 5.19 15.46
C PHE A 35 -14.16 3.94 15.72
N ILE A 36 -13.63 3.37 14.65
CA ILE A 36 -12.85 2.13 14.71
C ILE A 36 -11.38 2.44 14.97
N TRP A 37 -10.89 1.94 16.10
CA TRP A 37 -9.46 1.88 16.40
C TRP A 37 -8.91 0.49 16.09
N ALA A 38 -7.82 0.45 15.35
CA ALA A 38 -7.21 -0.78 14.87
C ALA A 38 -5.68 -0.72 14.93
N ALA A 39 -5.07 -1.89 14.96
CA ALA A 39 -3.65 -2.08 14.62
C ALA A 39 -3.54 -2.88 13.31
N ALA A 40 -2.40 -2.77 12.63
CA ALA A 40 -2.18 -3.43 11.35
C ALA A 40 -0.80 -4.11 11.27
N THR A 41 -0.76 -5.27 10.60
CA THR A 41 0.47 -6.03 10.29
C THR A 41 0.42 -6.58 8.86
N SER A 42 1.51 -7.22 8.42
CA SER A 42 1.57 -7.98 7.18
C SER A 42 2.27 -9.32 7.40
N ALA A 43 1.87 -10.33 6.63
CA ALA A 43 2.27 -11.72 6.82
C ALA A 43 3.79 -11.90 6.86
N HIS A 44 4.50 -11.47 5.82
CA HIS A 44 5.96 -11.64 5.74
C HIS A 44 6.70 -10.89 6.88
N GLN A 45 6.14 -9.77 7.36
CA GLN A 45 6.79 -8.97 8.40
C GLN A 45 6.68 -9.57 9.80
N ILE A 46 5.69 -10.43 10.09
CA ILE A 46 5.43 -10.92 11.45
C ILE A 46 5.40 -12.44 11.59
N GLU A 47 4.99 -13.19 10.56
CA GLU A 47 4.64 -14.60 10.72
C GLU A 47 5.84 -15.48 11.06
N GLY A 48 6.94 -15.34 10.31
CA GLY A 48 7.98 -16.36 10.27
C GLY A 48 7.43 -17.70 9.77
N GLY A 49 8.00 -18.82 10.23
CA GLY A 49 7.58 -20.15 9.78
C GLY A 49 7.58 -20.24 8.25
N TRP A 50 8.63 -19.70 7.65
CA TRP A 50 8.70 -19.40 6.22
C TRP A 50 8.67 -20.65 5.33
N ASP A 51 9.12 -21.80 5.86
CA ASP A 51 9.14 -23.12 5.23
C ASP A 51 8.28 -24.15 5.98
N ALA A 52 7.49 -23.69 6.97
CA ALA A 52 6.67 -24.56 7.81
C ALA A 52 5.42 -25.07 7.07
N ASP A 53 5.02 -26.29 7.40
CA ASP A 53 3.74 -26.90 7.02
C ASP A 53 3.39 -26.77 5.52
N GLY A 54 4.40 -26.96 4.66
CA GLY A 54 4.21 -26.96 3.21
C GLY A 54 4.03 -25.58 2.58
N LYS A 55 4.28 -24.49 3.30
CA LYS A 55 4.33 -23.14 2.72
C LYS A 55 5.35 -23.09 1.57
N GLY A 56 4.94 -22.53 0.43
CA GLY A 56 5.82 -22.25 -0.69
C GLY A 56 6.70 -21.04 -0.44
N LEU A 57 7.77 -20.90 -1.23
CA LEU A 57 8.60 -19.69 -1.22
C LEU A 57 7.80 -18.51 -1.77
N ASN A 58 7.96 -17.34 -1.16
CA ASN A 58 7.56 -16.06 -1.74
C ASN A 58 8.80 -15.28 -2.23
N ILE A 59 8.56 -14.19 -2.96
CA ILE A 59 9.61 -13.33 -3.52
C ILE A 59 10.58 -12.79 -2.46
N TRP A 60 10.12 -12.50 -1.24
CA TRP A 60 10.98 -11.99 -0.17
C TRP A 60 11.88 -13.08 0.44
N ASP A 61 11.39 -14.31 0.55
CA ASP A 61 12.18 -15.45 1.02
C ASP A 61 13.42 -15.62 0.11
N VAL A 62 13.25 -15.46 -1.20
CA VAL A 62 14.32 -15.56 -2.19
C VAL A 62 15.18 -14.29 -2.22
N TYR A 63 14.55 -13.12 -2.28
CA TYR A 63 15.24 -11.84 -2.44
C TYR A 63 16.16 -11.52 -1.26
N THR A 64 15.69 -11.73 -0.03
CA THR A 64 16.49 -11.44 1.18
C THR A 64 17.59 -12.46 1.44
N THR A 65 17.41 -13.72 1.01
CA THR A 65 18.43 -14.76 1.15
C THR A 65 19.58 -14.59 0.15
N ASN A 66 19.28 -14.07 -1.05
CA ASN A 66 20.24 -14.01 -2.15
C ASN A 66 20.84 -12.62 -2.39
N SER A 67 20.58 -11.65 -1.52
CA SER A 67 21.06 -10.28 -1.71
C SER A 67 21.43 -9.59 -0.39
N SER A 68 22.32 -8.60 -0.48
CA SER A 68 22.72 -7.76 0.66
C SER A 68 21.92 -6.46 0.73
N VAL A 69 20.66 -6.49 0.29
CA VAL A 69 19.80 -5.29 0.16
C VAL A 69 19.19 -4.85 1.48
N VAL A 70 19.08 -5.76 2.45
CA VAL A 70 18.59 -5.45 3.79
C VAL A 70 19.74 -4.83 4.57
N LEU A 71 19.56 -3.61 5.08
CA LEU A 71 20.60 -2.79 5.70
C LEU A 71 21.35 -3.50 6.83
N ASP A 72 20.63 -4.27 7.66
CA ASP A 72 21.17 -5.04 8.78
C ASP A 72 21.39 -6.53 8.46
N GLY A 73 21.13 -6.95 7.22
CA GLY A 73 21.24 -8.33 6.78
C GLY A 73 20.20 -9.29 7.37
N SER A 74 19.14 -8.78 8.01
CA SER A 74 18.07 -9.61 8.57
C SER A 74 17.16 -10.21 7.48
N THR A 75 16.36 -11.23 7.86
CA THR A 75 15.37 -11.88 7.00
C THR A 75 14.04 -12.06 7.72
N GLY A 76 12.96 -12.31 6.97
CA GLY A 76 11.63 -12.62 7.50
C GLY A 76 11.43 -14.08 7.95
N GLN A 77 12.48 -14.90 7.96
CA GLN A 77 12.36 -16.35 8.21
C GLN A 77 11.73 -16.67 9.59
N THR A 78 12.13 -15.92 10.61
CA THR A 78 11.55 -15.99 11.97
C THR A 78 10.61 -14.81 12.24
N ALA A 79 11.00 -13.59 11.83
CA ALA A 79 10.24 -12.36 12.09
C ALA A 79 9.81 -12.23 13.57
N CYS A 80 8.55 -11.92 13.84
CA CYS A 80 7.95 -11.92 15.20
C CYS A 80 7.51 -13.33 15.65
N ASN A 81 7.61 -14.32 14.77
CA ASN A 81 7.20 -15.70 14.97
C ASN A 81 5.69 -15.86 15.27
N SER A 82 4.86 -14.95 14.72
CA SER A 82 3.40 -14.93 14.89
C SER A 82 2.71 -16.16 14.30
N TYR A 83 3.37 -16.95 13.44
CA TYR A 83 2.85 -18.24 12.99
C TYR A 83 2.59 -19.19 14.17
N TYR A 84 3.49 -19.18 15.16
CA TYR A 84 3.38 -19.99 16.37
C TYR A 84 2.84 -19.20 17.58
N PHE A 85 2.96 -17.87 17.55
CA PHE A 85 2.62 -17.00 18.69
C PHE A 85 1.42 -16.09 18.48
N TYR A 86 0.57 -16.35 17.48
CA TYR A 86 -0.62 -15.52 17.20
C TYR A 86 -1.51 -15.26 18.43
N GLN A 87 -1.59 -16.19 19.39
CA GLN A 87 -2.36 -15.98 20.62
C GLN A 87 -1.81 -14.83 21.47
N LYS A 88 -0.48 -14.66 21.52
CA LYS A 88 0.16 -13.52 22.21
C LYS A 88 -0.16 -12.21 21.50
N ASP A 89 -0.25 -12.24 20.17
CA ASP A 89 -0.63 -11.06 19.39
C ASP A 89 -2.08 -10.66 19.72
N VAL A 90 -2.99 -11.63 19.80
CA VAL A 90 -4.39 -11.41 20.24
C VAL A 90 -4.44 -10.82 21.65
N ASP A 91 -3.65 -11.34 22.59
CA ASP A 91 -3.61 -10.80 23.96
C ASP A 91 -3.06 -9.36 24.01
N ALA A 92 -2.08 -9.04 23.16
CA ALA A 92 -1.56 -7.69 23.02
C ALA A 92 -2.60 -6.73 22.44
N LEU A 93 -3.34 -7.14 21.40
CA LEU A 93 -4.43 -6.35 20.80
C LEU A 93 -5.55 -6.06 21.80
N LYS A 94 -5.93 -7.05 22.62
CA LYS A 94 -6.89 -6.84 23.72
C LYS A 94 -6.38 -5.82 24.74
N SER A 95 -5.11 -5.92 25.10
CA SER A 95 -4.47 -5.00 26.05
C SER A 95 -4.40 -3.57 25.51
N LEU A 96 -4.25 -3.43 24.19
CA LEU A 96 -4.29 -2.14 23.48
C LEU A 96 -5.71 -1.56 23.41
N GLY A 97 -6.74 -2.40 23.51
CA GLY A 97 -8.14 -1.99 23.49
C GLY A 97 -8.68 -1.67 22.10
N VAL A 98 -8.07 -2.22 21.04
CA VAL A 98 -8.57 -2.06 19.66
C VAL A 98 -9.80 -2.91 19.41
N SER A 99 -10.70 -2.43 18.57
CA SER A 99 -11.88 -3.18 18.15
C SER A 99 -11.64 -4.00 16.88
N HIS A 100 -10.64 -3.64 16.08
CA HIS A 100 -10.33 -4.29 14.81
C HIS A 100 -8.84 -4.61 14.72
N TYR A 101 -8.51 -5.63 13.92
CA TYR A 101 -7.14 -5.96 13.59
C TYR A 101 -6.98 -6.23 12.10
N ARG A 102 -6.16 -5.42 11.44
CA ARG A 102 -5.81 -5.61 10.03
C ARG A 102 -4.59 -6.51 9.89
N PHE A 103 -4.72 -7.64 9.22
CA PHE A 103 -3.58 -8.51 8.89
C PHE A 103 -3.67 -8.96 7.43
N SER A 104 -2.59 -9.51 6.89
CA SER A 104 -2.61 -10.10 5.55
C SER A 104 -2.51 -11.61 5.56
N ILE A 105 -3.06 -12.24 4.52
CA ILE A 105 -2.87 -13.66 4.24
C ILE A 105 -1.66 -13.80 3.33
N SER A 106 -0.79 -14.75 3.64
CA SER A 106 0.31 -15.10 2.76
C SER A 106 -0.16 -16.04 1.66
N TRP A 107 -0.10 -15.54 0.42
CA TRP A 107 -0.52 -16.29 -0.76
C TRP A 107 0.26 -17.61 -0.86
N ALA A 108 1.58 -17.57 -0.72
CA ALA A 108 2.43 -18.76 -0.77
C ALA A 108 2.18 -19.76 0.38
N ARG A 109 1.56 -19.31 1.48
CA ARG A 109 1.19 -20.21 2.59
C ARG A 109 -0.07 -21.02 2.29
N VAL A 110 -1.06 -20.43 1.63
CA VAL A 110 -2.32 -21.11 1.30
C VAL A 110 -2.33 -21.78 -0.08
N LEU A 111 -1.52 -21.27 -1.02
CA LEU A 111 -1.27 -21.85 -2.34
C LEU A 111 0.25 -21.82 -2.60
N PRO A 112 0.99 -22.90 -2.27
CA PRO A 112 2.46 -22.94 -2.36
C PRO A 112 3.02 -22.68 -3.75
N ASN A 113 2.31 -23.14 -4.78
CA ASN A 113 2.66 -22.90 -6.19
C ASN A 113 1.96 -21.64 -6.76
N GLY A 114 1.29 -20.87 -5.91
CA GLY A 114 0.46 -19.73 -6.25
C GLY A 114 -0.91 -20.04 -6.86
N ILE A 115 -1.08 -21.21 -7.46
CA ILE A 115 -2.34 -21.70 -8.02
C ILE A 115 -2.51 -23.20 -7.75
N GLY A 116 -3.75 -23.69 -7.89
CA GLY A 116 -4.08 -25.11 -7.83
C GLY A 116 -4.15 -25.68 -6.43
N GLN A 117 -3.10 -26.39 -5.99
CA GLN A 117 -3.19 -27.18 -4.76
C GLN A 117 -3.20 -26.30 -3.51
N VAL A 118 -4.32 -26.35 -2.78
CA VAL A 118 -4.49 -25.69 -1.48
C VAL A 118 -3.63 -26.37 -0.41
N ASN A 119 -2.92 -25.57 0.36
CA ASN A 119 -2.21 -26.01 1.55
C ASN A 119 -3.08 -25.86 2.80
N GLN A 120 -3.75 -26.95 3.19
CA GLN A 120 -4.71 -26.94 4.30
C GLN A 120 -4.11 -26.47 5.64
N PRO A 121 -2.90 -26.90 6.06
CA PRO A 121 -2.27 -26.34 7.26
C PRO A 121 -2.14 -24.81 7.27
N GLY A 122 -1.83 -24.22 6.10
CA GLY A 122 -1.78 -22.77 5.92
C GLY A 122 -3.14 -22.11 6.11
N VAL A 123 -4.19 -22.69 5.54
CA VAL A 123 -5.59 -22.25 5.73
C VAL A 123 -5.99 -22.35 7.21
N ASP A 124 -5.63 -23.46 7.87
CA ASP A 124 -5.97 -23.71 9.27
C ASP A 124 -5.30 -22.71 10.22
N TYR A 125 -4.09 -22.23 9.90
CA TYR A 125 -3.46 -21.15 10.65
C TYR A 125 -4.32 -19.89 10.67
N TYR A 126 -4.75 -19.40 9.51
CA TYR A 126 -5.59 -18.20 9.43
C TYR A 126 -6.96 -18.41 10.07
N LYS A 127 -7.56 -19.60 9.92
CA LYS A 127 -8.81 -19.94 10.64
C LYS A 127 -8.65 -19.87 12.16
N ARG A 128 -7.52 -20.36 12.70
CA ARG A 128 -7.20 -20.25 14.13
C ARG A 128 -7.02 -18.80 14.58
N LEU A 129 -6.28 -17.99 13.82
CA LEU A 129 -6.11 -16.56 14.11
C LEU A 129 -7.47 -15.83 14.10
N ILE A 130 -8.26 -16.00 13.05
CA ILE A 130 -9.60 -15.38 12.91
C ILE A 130 -10.52 -15.79 14.06
N ALA A 131 -10.54 -17.08 14.42
CA ALA A 131 -11.34 -17.57 15.53
C ALA A 131 -10.89 -16.95 16.86
N ALA A 132 -9.59 -16.82 17.09
CA ALA A 132 -9.05 -16.22 18.31
C ALA A 132 -9.35 -14.72 18.41
N LEU A 133 -9.27 -13.97 17.29
CA LEU A 133 -9.66 -12.56 17.22
C LEU A 133 -11.15 -12.38 17.56
N LYS A 134 -12.03 -13.16 16.93
CA LYS A 134 -13.48 -13.12 17.22
C LYS A 134 -13.80 -13.49 18.66
N ALA A 135 -13.15 -14.52 19.21
CA ALA A 135 -13.30 -14.89 20.62
C ALA A 135 -12.83 -13.77 21.58
N ALA A 136 -11.96 -12.88 21.11
CA ALA A 136 -11.50 -11.70 21.82
C ALA A 136 -12.38 -10.45 21.58
N ASN A 137 -13.46 -10.55 20.81
CA ASN A 137 -14.27 -9.43 20.30
C ASN A 137 -13.43 -8.41 19.49
N ILE A 138 -12.47 -8.92 18.72
CA ILE A 138 -11.67 -8.13 17.79
C ILE A 138 -12.04 -8.55 16.38
N GLU A 139 -12.42 -7.58 15.57
CA GLU A 139 -13.02 -7.75 14.25
C GLU A 139 -11.88 -7.84 13.21
N PRO A 140 -11.65 -9.01 12.54
CA PRO A 140 -10.55 -9.19 11.59
C PRO A 140 -10.74 -8.47 10.25
N MET A 141 -9.86 -7.54 9.92
CA MET A 141 -9.79 -6.90 8.60
C MET A 141 -8.70 -7.56 7.74
N VAL A 142 -9.11 -8.36 6.75
CA VAL A 142 -8.18 -9.17 5.96
C VAL A 142 -7.69 -8.45 4.71
N THR A 143 -6.38 -8.30 4.59
CA THR A 143 -5.71 -7.91 3.35
C THR A 143 -5.28 -9.16 2.59
N ILE A 144 -5.88 -9.43 1.44
CA ILE A 144 -5.55 -10.65 0.68
C ILE A 144 -4.18 -10.57 0.01
N TYR A 145 -3.62 -9.39 -0.27
CA TYR A 145 -2.25 -9.27 -0.80
C TYR A 145 -1.46 -8.14 -0.17
N HIS A 146 -0.29 -8.46 0.39
CA HIS A 146 0.63 -7.49 0.99
C HIS A 146 2.08 -7.82 0.62
N TRP A 147 2.33 -7.87 -0.68
CA TRP A 147 3.66 -7.90 -1.31
C TRP A 147 4.44 -9.21 -1.18
N ASP A 148 3.79 -10.32 -0.87
CA ASP A 148 4.42 -11.63 -0.69
C ASP A 148 3.99 -12.65 -1.75
N LEU A 149 4.14 -12.25 -3.02
CA LEU A 149 3.84 -13.07 -4.19
C LEU A 149 4.58 -14.42 -4.10
N PRO A 150 3.93 -15.57 -4.38
CA PRO A 150 4.60 -16.85 -4.49
C PRO A 150 5.69 -16.79 -5.55
N GLN A 151 6.88 -17.30 -5.22
CA GLN A 151 8.03 -17.30 -6.13
C GLN A 151 7.71 -18.05 -7.43
N ALA A 152 6.89 -19.09 -7.36
CA ALA A 152 6.43 -19.85 -8.52
C ALA A 152 5.68 -18.97 -9.55
N LEU A 153 4.98 -17.92 -9.12
CA LEU A 153 4.31 -16.97 -10.03
C LEU A 153 5.26 -15.89 -10.52
N GLU A 154 6.21 -15.46 -9.69
CA GLU A 154 7.26 -14.51 -10.11
C GLU A 154 8.10 -15.10 -11.25
N GLU A 155 8.43 -16.39 -11.19
CA GLU A 155 9.12 -17.12 -12.25
C GLU A 155 8.32 -17.18 -13.57
N LEU A 156 7.00 -16.98 -13.50
CA LEU A 156 6.09 -16.87 -14.65
C LEU A 156 5.81 -15.41 -15.07
N GLY A 157 6.59 -14.46 -14.56
CA GLY A 157 6.51 -13.02 -14.88
C GLY A 157 5.76 -12.18 -13.85
N GLY A 158 5.24 -12.78 -12.77
CA GLY A 158 4.64 -12.08 -11.64
C GLY A 158 3.57 -11.08 -12.05
N TRP A 159 3.64 -9.86 -11.50
CA TRP A 159 2.70 -8.77 -11.80
C TRP A 159 2.78 -8.23 -13.24
N LEU A 160 3.82 -8.57 -13.99
CA LEU A 160 3.94 -8.23 -15.42
C LEU A 160 3.31 -9.29 -16.32
N SER A 161 2.95 -10.45 -15.76
CA SER A 161 2.29 -11.51 -16.52
C SER A 161 0.84 -11.13 -16.85
N PRO A 162 0.37 -11.36 -18.09
CA PRO A 162 -1.03 -11.10 -18.44
C PRO A 162 -2.02 -12.01 -17.70
N ASN A 163 -1.54 -13.11 -17.10
CA ASN A 163 -2.37 -14.07 -16.37
C ASN A 163 -2.50 -13.73 -14.88
N ILE A 164 -1.83 -12.67 -14.39
CA ILE A 164 -1.81 -12.38 -12.94
C ILE A 164 -3.21 -12.09 -12.40
N SER A 165 -4.09 -11.48 -13.21
CA SER A 165 -5.49 -11.25 -12.83
C SER A 165 -6.21 -12.56 -12.53
N ASP A 166 -6.02 -13.57 -13.36
CA ASP A 166 -6.72 -14.85 -13.27
C ASP A 166 -6.19 -15.66 -12.07
N TRP A 167 -4.86 -15.66 -11.88
CA TRP A 167 -4.23 -16.30 -10.71
C TRP A 167 -4.67 -15.61 -9.41
N PHE A 168 -4.73 -14.28 -9.42
CA PHE A 168 -5.20 -13.51 -8.27
C PHE A 168 -6.69 -13.73 -8.01
N GLU A 169 -7.51 -13.88 -9.05
CA GLU A 169 -8.93 -14.23 -8.91
C GLU A 169 -9.11 -15.61 -8.26
N GLU A 170 -8.36 -16.63 -8.70
CA GLU A 170 -8.39 -17.96 -8.11
C GLU A 170 -8.02 -17.92 -6.62
N TYR A 171 -6.95 -17.19 -6.29
CA TYR A 171 -6.53 -16.97 -4.91
C TYR A 171 -7.56 -16.20 -4.09
N ALA A 172 -8.11 -15.11 -4.62
CA ALA A 172 -9.15 -14.32 -3.95
C ALA A 172 -10.40 -15.17 -3.70
N ARG A 173 -10.80 -16.01 -4.66
CA ARG A 173 -11.91 -16.96 -4.53
C ARG A 173 -11.66 -17.95 -3.39
N LEU A 174 -10.44 -18.48 -3.25
CA LEU A 174 -10.06 -19.31 -2.11
C LEU A 174 -10.21 -18.53 -0.80
N CYS A 175 -9.64 -17.32 -0.72
CA CYS A 175 -9.74 -16.49 0.48
C CYS A 175 -11.19 -16.20 0.88
N PHE A 176 -12.04 -15.86 -0.10
CA PHE A 176 -13.46 -15.61 0.16
C PHE A 176 -14.22 -16.87 0.56
N THR A 177 -13.91 -18.02 -0.05
CA THR A 177 -14.54 -19.31 0.29
C THR A 177 -14.16 -19.75 1.71
N GLU A 178 -12.88 -19.61 2.07
CA GLU A 178 -12.36 -20.13 3.34
C GLU A 178 -12.53 -19.17 4.52
N PHE A 179 -12.50 -17.86 4.26
CA PHE A 179 -12.46 -16.82 5.30
C PHE A 179 -13.57 -15.78 5.16
N GLY A 180 -14.22 -15.69 4.00
CA GLY A 180 -15.14 -14.61 3.63
C GLY A 180 -16.56 -14.73 4.19
N ASN A 181 -16.90 -15.79 4.93
CA ASN A 181 -18.21 -15.91 5.58
C ASN A 181 -18.47 -14.81 6.64
N ASP A 182 -17.51 -13.93 6.93
CA ASP A 182 -17.73 -12.83 7.86
C ASP A 182 -17.12 -11.45 7.48
N PHE A 183 -16.36 -11.26 6.40
CA PHE A 183 -15.66 -9.96 6.20
C PHE A 183 -15.21 -9.67 4.77
N LEU A 184 -15.72 -8.59 4.16
CA LEU A 184 -15.06 -7.99 3.00
C LEU A 184 -15.09 -6.47 2.93
N GLY A 185 -13.93 -5.94 2.56
CA GLY A 185 -13.67 -4.61 2.03
C GLY A 185 -12.24 -4.21 2.40
N GLY A 186 -11.46 -3.51 1.58
CA GLY A 186 -11.67 -2.90 0.28
C GLY A 186 -10.29 -2.47 -0.27
N TRP A 187 -10.19 -2.23 -1.58
CA TRP A 187 -8.91 -1.98 -2.26
C TRP A 187 -9.06 -0.98 -3.43
N PHE A 188 -8.10 -0.05 -3.52
CA PHE A 188 -7.72 0.88 -4.62
C PHE A 188 -8.68 1.96 -5.14
N ALA A 189 -8.10 3.03 -5.71
CA ALA A 189 -8.66 4.38 -5.66
C ALA A 189 -9.23 4.94 -6.99
N ASN A 190 -8.44 5.13 -8.05
CA ASN A 190 -8.95 5.92 -9.19
C ASN A 190 -9.75 5.13 -10.23
N PRO A 191 -9.30 3.94 -10.68
CA PRO A 191 -10.14 3.09 -11.51
C PRO A 191 -11.45 2.67 -10.79
N ILE A 192 -11.47 2.74 -9.46
CA ILE A 192 -12.54 2.18 -8.63
C ILE A 192 -13.55 3.24 -8.18
N PHE A 193 -13.11 4.43 -7.75
CA PHE A 193 -14.02 5.51 -7.33
C PHE A 193 -14.21 6.61 -8.37
N GLY A 194 -13.54 6.50 -9.53
CA GLY A 194 -13.64 7.43 -10.66
C GLY A 194 -14.55 6.92 -11.78
N ASP A 195 -14.10 7.11 -13.01
CA ASP A 195 -14.80 6.73 -14.25
C ASP A 195 -14.39 5.35 -14.81
N GLY A 196 -13.70 4.52 -14.01
CA GLY A 196 -13.20 3.23 -14.46
C GLY A 196 -11.82 3.26 -15.14
N ASP A 197 -11.14 4.42 -15.21
CA ASP A 197 -9.87 4.58 -15.93
C ASP A 197 -8.73 5.16 -15.04
N TYR A 198 -7.51 5.19 -15.56
CA TYR A 198 -6.41 5.94 -14.95
C TYR A 198 -6.72 7.44 -14.92
N PRO A 199 -6.21 8.20 -13.92
CA PRO A 199 -6.43 9.65 -13.87
C PRO A 199 -6.02 10.34 -15.19
N ALA A 200 -6.86 11.25 -15.69
CA ALA A 200 -6.62 11.92 -16.98
C ALA A 200 -5.24 12.61 -17.04
N VAL A 201 -4.80 13.21 -15.93
CA VAL A 201 -3.48 13.85 -15.83
C VAL A 201 -2.32 12.84 -15.92
N MET A 202 -2.48 11.65 -15.35
CA MET A 202 -1.47 10.58 -15.44
C MET A 202 -1.37 10.08 -16.88
N ARG A 203 -2.51 9.81 -17.52
CA ARG A 203 -2.57 9.37 -18.92
C ARG A 203 -1.91 10.39 -19.85
N GLN A 204 -2.28 11.67 -19.74
CA GLN A 204 -1.72 12.73 -20.57
C GLN A 204 -0.18 12.81 -20.45
N LYS A 205 0.37 12.71 -19.23
CA LYS A 205 1.82 12.76 -19.00
C LYS A 205 2.55 11.54 -19.57
N VAL A 206 2.05 10.32 -19.29
CA VAL A 206 2.70 9.10 -19.75
C VAL A 206 2.59 8.94 -21.28
N ASP A 207 1.47 9.36 -21.89
CA ASP A 207 1.30 9.32 -23.35
C ASP A 207 2.27 10.28 -24.06
N ALA A 208 2.41 11.51 -23.55
CA ALA A 208 3.35 12.49 -24.09
C ALA A 208 4.80 12.00 -24.00
N LYS A 209 5.19 11.41 -22.87
CA LYS A 209 6.53 10.83 -22.68
C LYS A 209 6.76 9.62 -23.56
N SER A 210 5.78 8.72 -23.65
CA SER A 210 5.83 7.54 -24.51
C SER A 210 6.03 7.91 -25.98
N ALA A 211 5.28 8.90 -26.47
CA ALA A 211 5.41 9.37 -27.85
C ALA A 211 6.79 9.96 -28.15
N ALA A 212 7.33 10.78 -27.25
CA ALA A 212 8.66 11.39 -27.43
C ALA A 212 9.82 10.39 -27.23
N GLN A 213 9.58 9.27 -26.52
CA GLN A 213 10.47 8.12 -26.47
C GLN A 213 10.36 7.20 -27.72
N GLY A 214 9.38 7.44 -28.60
CA GLY A 214 9.16 6.63 -29.80
C GLY A 214 8.28 5.39 -29.59
N TYR A 215 7.59 5.25 -28.45
CA TYR A 215 6.64 4.17 -28.22
C TYR A 215 5.30 4.41 -28.94
N ASN A 216 4.80 3.38 -29.61
CA ASN A 216 3.44 3.31 -30.14
C ASN A 216 2.97 1.83 -30.12
N PRO A 217 2.02 1.43 -29.26
CA PRO A 217 1.19 2.26 -28.37
C PRO A 217 1.96 2.81 -27.14
N SER A 218 1.28 3.65 -26.35
CA SER A 218 1.78 4.19 -25.07
C SER A 218 2.24 3.09 -24.11
N ARG A 219 3.19 3.42 -23.23
CA ARG A 219 3.61 2.53 -22.14
C ARG A 219 2.50 2.31 -21.11
N LEU A 220 1.51 3.21 -21.02
CA LEU A 220 0.35 3.06 -20.15
C LEU A 220 -0.76 2.31 -20.91
N PRO A 221 -1.16 1.10 -20.49
CA PRO A 221 -2.24 0.36 -21.13
C PRO A 221 -3.57 1.15 -21.18
N VAL A 222 -4.39 0.81 -22.16
CA VAL A 222 -5.75 1.36 -22.30
C VAL A 222 -6.74 0.29 -21.86
N PHE A 223 -7.57 0.62 -20.86
CA PHE A 223 -8.67 -0.27 -20.48
C PHE A 223 -9.71 -0.35 -21.60
N THR A 224 -10.16 -1.56 -21.91
CA THR A 224 -11.34 -1.78 -22.75
C THR A 224 -12.60 -1.29 -22.03
N ALA A 225 -13.69 -1.05 -22.77
CA ALA A 225 -14.96 -0.64 -22.15
C ALA A 225 -15.46 -1.65 -21.10
N GLU A 226 -15.24 -2.95 -21.35
CA GLU A 226 -15.55 -4.03 -20.40
C GLU A 226 -14.69 -3.96 -19.14
N GLN A 227 -13.37 -3.75 -19.29
CA GLN A 227 -12.47 -3.59 -18.14
C GLN A 227 -12.83 -2.36 -17.31
N LYS A 228 -13.21 -1.24 -17.94
CA LYS A 228 -13.66 -0.05 -17.22
C LYS A 228 -14.90 -0.32 -16.36
N LEU A 229 -15.89 -1.02 -16.93
CA LEU A 229 -17.10 -1.42 -16.21
C LEU A 229 -16.81 -2.40 -15.06
N LEU A 230 -15.84 -3.30 -15.23
CA LEU A 230 -15.45 -4.26 -14.21
C LEU A 230 -14.83 -3.58 -12.97
N VAL A 231 -14.08 -2.50 -13.20
CA VAL A 231 -13.32 -1.82 -12.14
C VAL A 231 -14.09 -0.67 -11.51
N GLN A 232 -14.95 0.01 -12.27
CA GLN A 232 -15.73 1.14 -11.76
C GLN A 232 -16.71 0.71 -10.66
N GLY A 233 -16.64 1.36 -9.50
CA GLY A 233 -17.52 1.08 -8.36
C GLY A 233 -17.19 -0.23 -7.64
N SER A 234 -16.06 -0.86 -7.91
CA SER A 234 -15.70 -2.16 -7.34
C SER A 234 -15.18 -2.11 -5.89
N SER A 235 -15.51 -1.06 -5.11
CA SER A 235 -15.17 -0.98 -3.69
C SER A 235 -16.22 -0.21 -2.88
N ASP A 236 -16.48 -0.72 -1.67
CA ASP A 236 -17.47 -0.18 -0.74
C ASP A 236 -16.92 0.96 0.14
N PHE A 237 -15.59 1.05 0.30
CA PHE A 237 -14.92 2.10 1.09
C PHE A 237 -13.51 2.44 0.58
N PHE A 238 -12.99 3.61 0.96
CA PHE A 238 -11.65 4.08 0.62
C PHE A 238 -10.63 3.80 1.73
N GLY A 239 -9.74 2.83 1.52
CA GLY A 239 -8.61 2.57 2.42
C GLY A 239 -7.42 3.48 2.10
N LEU A 240 -6.96 4.27 3.08
CA LEU A 240 -5.82 5.18 2.92
C LEU A 240 -4.67 4.80 3.87
N ASN A 241 -3.52 4.45 3.30
CA ASN A 241 -2.26 4.41 4.05
C ASN A 241 -1.60 5.79 3.96
N TYR A 242 -1.58 6.53 5.06
CA TYR A 242 -0.96 7.85 5.14
C TYR A 242 0.08 7.88 6.26
N TYR A 243 1.25 8.43 5.96
CA TYR A 243 2.38 8.48 6.89
C TYR A 243 2.92 9.90 7.05
N THR A 244 3.12 10.62 5.94
CA THR A 244 3.66 11.98 5.94
C THR A 244 3.20 12.74 4.70
N GLY A 245 3.40 14.06 4.73
CA GLY A 245 3.33 14.93 3.56
C GLY A 245 4.72 15.38 3.14
N SER A 246 4.87 15.76 1.87
CA SER A 246 6.09 16.36 1.33
C SER A 246 5.74 17.65 0.60
N LEU A 247 6.62 18.63 0.68
CA LEU A 247 6.54 19.79 -0.21
C LEU A 247 7.03 19.37 -1.59
N THR A 248 6.31 19.75 -2.63
CA THR A 248 6.65 19.40 -4.00
C THR A 248 6.73 20.64 -4.87
N ILE A 249 7.69 20.67 -5.80
CA ILE A 249 7.72 21.64 -6.89
C ILE A 249 7.62 20.93 -8.23
N GLU A 250 7.09 21.63 -9.23
CA GLU A 250 7.13 21.16 -10.60
C GLU A 250 8.59 21.08 -11.08
N LYS A 251 8.97 19.91 -11.57
CA LYS A 251 10.29 19.67 -12.18
C LYS A 251 10.14 18.65 -13.27
N ILE A 252 10.25 19.11 -14.52
CA ILE A 252 10.27 18.22 -15.68
C ILE A 252 11.49 17.31 -15.57
N GLN A 253 11.25 16.01 -15.50
CA GLN A 253 12.30 15.00 -15.37
C GLN A 253 12.82 14.61 -16.76
N ASP A 254 14.04 14.05 -16.81
CA ASP A 254 14.60 13.56 -18.06
C ASP A 254 13.68 12.50 -18.66
N ILE A 255 13.27 12.73 -19.89
CA ILE A 255 12.35 11.86 -20.61
C ILE A 255 12.93 10.47 -20.87
N ASN A 256 14.25 10.29 -20.82
CA ASN A 256 14.85 8.98 -20.98
C ASN A 256 14.78 8.11 -19.72
N ILE A 257 14.38 8.70 -18.58
CA ILE A 257 14.15 7.97 -17.33
C ILE A 257 12.71 7.46 -17.33
N VAL A 258 12.56 6.13 -17.40
CA VAL A 258 11.28 5.45 -17.58
C VAL A 258 10.83 4.81 -16.27
N ASP A 259 10.32 5.63 -15.34
CA ASP A 259 9.76 5.13 -14.07
C ASP A 259 8.62 6.02 -13.55
N TYR A 260 7.87 5.50 -12.58
CA TYR A 260 6.72 6.15 -11.96
C TYR A 260 7.05 7.52 -11.32
N GLY A 261 8.20 7.65 -10.66
CA GLY A 261 8.65 8.90 -10.05
C GLY A 261 9.01 9.93 -11.11
N ALA A 262 9.77 9.52 -12.13
CA ALA A 262 10.10 10.40 -13.24
C ALA A 262 8.85 10.88 -14.01
N ASP A 263 7.87 9.99 -14.23
CA ASP A 263 6.62 10.29 -14.95
C ASP A 263 5.72 11.32 -14.23
N GLN A 264 5.94 11.60 -12.94
CA GLN A 264 5.18 12.61 -12.19
C GLN A 264 5.55 14.06 -12.53
N ASP A 265 6.77 14.33 -13.01
CA ASP A 265 7.31 15.68 -13.23
C ASP A 265 7.27 16.59 -11.99
N ILE A 266 7.57 15.99 -10.83
CA ILE A 266 7.70 16.72 -9.57
C ILE A 266 9.03 16.37 -8.90
N GLU A 267 9.53 17.30 -8.10
CA GLU A 267 10.59 17.06 -7.11
C GLU A 267 10.00 17.21 -5.72
N SER A 268 10.24 16.23 -4.86
CA SER A 268 9.75 16.20 -3.47
C SER A 268 10.88 16.53 -2.50
N PHE A 269 10.59 17.38 -1.53
CA PHE A 269 11.48 17.68 -0.42
C PHE A 269 10.97 16.93 0.82
N LEU A 270 11.77 15.98 1.29
CA LEU A 270 11.62 15.31 2.59
C LEU A 270 12.54 15.96 3.61
#